data_AF-A0A7J9PW46-F1
#
_entry.id   AF-A0A7J9PW46-F1
#
_cell.length_a   1.000
_cell.length_b   1.000
_cell.length_c   1.000
_cell.angle_alpha   90.00
_cell.angle_beta   90.00
_cell.angle_gamma   90.00
#
_symmetry.space_group_name_H-M   'P 1'
#
loop_
_entity.id
_entity.type
_entity.pdbx_description
1 polymer ?
#
loop_
_entity_poly.entity_id
_entity_poly.type
_entity_poly.pdbx_seq_one_letter_code
_entity_poly.pdbx_strand_id
1 'polypeptide(L)'
;MGKKERIWIRVDGKSVVDHKIDAKKLAEILSNFQEMVYRIKPRWSRNSDYTVYVDKIEKGSTQIGIDHRSDSQNLHNTYGIVNDLVLGVNDATSSEELGKCLNAENNEGLVSELLRHTGKFWSNSDDEISIYYAEDPNDDKKEAIILKPEKKALFEKLDIELHTPIRTHKYGVLTALNSDLKHFELKTSEHKIKGNYDKLLPEVQKELKEYFEKPVKIHGKYDRIKKEFLEIYSISHSTDVEMDVFGPCELPESVNRAVDELLNGFENLMKQTGTLYTYLSSPNKELIDAIEKLEGTLDFEYCAEKREDAVWDYNGVLMLFLKKYTPNDTNPALKELMNIFNEYLYYILLPIPEKIKNGEITEYGLGTYDPIMDGYIAKLDMELRALKKKYAHMLPTYQELRDEAGIIELDDELKEEIKKIL
;
A
#
# COMPACT_ATOMS: atom_id res chain seq x y z
N MET A 1 -19.45 44.59 -3.70
CA MET A 1 -18.88 43.29 -3.31
C MET A 1 -17.54 43.57 -2.67
N GLY A 2 -17.31 43.15 -1.43
CA GLY A 2 -16.01 43.36 -0.76
C GLY A 2 -14.89 42.67 -1.55
N LYS A 3 -13.71 43.28 -1.61
CA LYS A 3 -12.52 42.65 -2.19
C LYS A 3 -12.25 41.38 -1.36
N LYS A 4 -12.07 40.24 -2.02
CA LYS A 4 -11.69 38.98 -1.40
C LYS A 4 -10.21 38.74 -1.67
N GLU A 5 -9.50 38.24 -0.67
CA GLU A 5 -8.11 37.82 -0.83
C GLU A 5 -8.01 36.69 -1.87
N ARG A 6 -6.96 36.73 -2.69
CA ARG A 6 -6.68 35.77 -3.76
C ARG A 6 -5.18 35.44 -3.79
N ILE A 7 -4.85 34.24 -4.29
CA ILE A 7 -3.48 33.94 -4.71
C ILE A 7 -3.34 34.39 -6.15
N TRP A 8 -2.46 35.34 -6.39
CA TRP A 8 -2.20 35.93 -7.69
C TRP A 8 -0.95 35.33 -8.32
N ILE A 9 -1.05 35.02 -9.61
CA ILE A 9 0.07 34.85 -10.52
C ILE A 9 0.11 36.06 -11.44
N ARG A 10 1.29 36.65 -11.54
CA ARG A 10 1.59 37.70 -12.50
C ARG A 10 2.68 37.20 -13.46
N VAL A 11 2.42 37.41 -14.76
CA VAL A 11 3.34 37.06 -15.84
C VAL A 11 3.76 38.35 -16.53
N ASP A 12 5.03 38.73 -16.41
CA ASP A 12 5.61 39.92 -17.02
C ASP A 12 6.58 39.52 -18.13
N GLY A 13 6.53 40.12 -19.33
CA GLY A 13 7.53 39.83 -20.38
C GLY A 13 7.08 39.96 -21.82
N LYS A 14 7.91 39.44 -22.74
CA LYS A 14 7.74 39.57 -24.21
C LYS A 14 6.49 38.88 -24.73
N SER A 15 5.95 37.90 -23.98
CA SER A 15 4.74 37.19 -24.40
C SER A 15 3.45 37.96 -24.14
N VAL A 16 3.53 39.11 -23.47
CA VAL A 16 2.38 40.00 -23.22
C VAL A 16 2.59 41.31 -23.97
N VAL A 17 2.00 41.42 -25.17
CA VAL A 17 2.16 42.60 -26.04
C VAL A 17 0.82 43.26 -26.27
N ASP A 18 0.75 44.58 -26.02
CA ASP A 18 -0.44 45.41 -26.29
C ASP A 18 -1.76 44.78 -25.79
N HIS A 19 -1.78 44.37 -24.52
CA HIS A 19 -2.93 43.74 -23.85
C HIS A 19 -3.31 42.35 -24.40
N LYS A 20 -2.37 41.63 -25.00
CA LYS A 20 -2.60 40.31 -25.58
C LYS A 20 -1.56 39.31 -25.09
N ILE A 21 -2.02 38.11 -24.77
CA ILE A 21 -1.20 36.92 -24.51
C ILE A 21 -1.69 35.80 -25.44
N ASP A 22 -0.77 34.94 -25.87
CA ASP A 22 -1.14 33.75 -26.62
C ASP A 22 -2.10 32.85 -25.81
N ALA A 23 -3.20 32.44 -26.42
CA ALA A 23 -4.27 31.71 -25.75
C ALA A 23 -3.82 30.33 -25.25
N LYS A 24 -2.94 29.66 -26.00
CA LYS A 24 -2.39 28.35 -25.61
C LYS A 24 -1.49 28.52 -24.38
N LYS A 25 -0.62 29.53 -24.39
CA LYS A 25 0.25 29.84 -23.24
C LYS A 25 -0.54 30.18 -21.98
N LEU A 26 -1.56 31.03 -22.11
CA LEU A 26 -2.43 31.36 -20.98
C LEU A 26 -3.13 30.12 -20.42
N ALA A 27 -3.67 29.26 -21.30
CA ALA A 27 -4.30 28.00 -20.88
C ALA A 27 -3.32 27.06 -20.15
N GLU A 28 -2.07 26.97 -20.62
CA GLU A 28 -1.01 26.18 -19.98
C GLU A 28 -0.69 26.71 -18.57
N ILE A 29 -0.51 28.02 -18.40
CA ILE A 29 -0.23 28.62 -17.09
C ILE A 29 -1.39 28.38 -16.12
N LEU A 30 -2.62 28.64 -16.56
CA LEU A 30 -3.83 28.45 -15.75
C LEU A 30 -3.99 26.99 -15.31
N SER A 31 -3.85 26.05 -16.25
CA SER A 31 -4.03 24.62 -15.97
C SER A 31 -2.97 24.10 -14.99
N ASN A 32 -1.70 24.46 -15.18
CA ASN A 32 -0.64 24.00 -14.28
C ASN A 32 -0.75 24.63 -12.89
N PHE A 33 -1.15 25.90 -12.81
CA PHE A 33 -1.37 26.55 -11.52
C PHE A 33 -2.53 25.95 -10.74
N GLN A 34 -3.64 25.70 -11.42
CA GLN A 34 -4.80 25.04 -10.83
C GLN A 34 -4.46 23.62 -10.33
N GLU A 35 -3.76 22.83 -11.14
CA GLU A 35 -3.32 21.49 -10.75
C GLU A 35 -2.37 21.52 -9.55
N MET A 36 -1.40 22.43 -9.53
CA MET A 36 -0.51 22.60 -8.37
C MET A 36 -1.30 22.86 -7.09
N VAL A 37 -2.27 23.79 -7.13
CA VAL A 37 -3.15 24.09 -5.99
C VAL A 37 -3.97 22.87 -5.56
N TYR A 38 -4.48 22.07 -6.50
CA TYR A 38 -5.23 20.85 -6.19
C TYR A 38 -4.41 19.77 -5.49
N ARG A 39 -3.09 19.76 -5.70
CA ARG A 39 -2.19 18.78 -5.07
C ARG A 39 -1.76 19.19 -3.66
N ILE A 40 -1.61 20.49 -3.42
CA ILE A 40 -1.14 21.03 -2.13
C ILE A 40 -2.27 21.47 -1.19
N LYS A 41 -3.52 21.52 -1.68
CA LYS A 41 -4.66 21.91 -0.83
C LYS A 41 -4.84 20.94 0.35
N PRO A 42 -5.42 21.41 1.47
CA PRO A 42 -5.78 20.54 2.58
C PRO A 42 -6.67 19.36 2.14
N ARG A 43 -6.43 18.15 2.67
CA ARG A 43 -7.13 16.91 2.29
C ARG A 43 -8.67 17.01 2.35
N TRP A 44 -9.18 17.84 3.25
CA TRP A 44 -10.62 18.03 3.50
C TRP A 44 -11.28 19.08 2.57
N SER A 45 -10.52 19.85 1.80
CA SER A 45 -11.04 20.80 0.82
C SER A 45 -11.30 20.12 -0.54
N ARG A 46 -12.35 20.52 -1.26
CA ARG A 46 -12.70 19.93 -2.57
C ARG A 46 -12.10 20.77 -3.72
N ASN A 47 -11.78 20.13 -4.85
CA ASN A 47 -11.29 20.84 -6.04
C ASN A 47 -12.28 21.92 -6.52
N SER A 48 -13.59 21.69 -6.33
CA SER A 48 -14.67 22.62 -6.66
C SER A 48 -14.64 23.92 -5.86
N ASP A 49 -13.91 23.95 -4.76
CA ASP A 49 -13.88 25.08 -3.85
C ASP A 49 -12.91 26.16 -4.33
N TYR A 50 -11.98 25.82 -5.22
CA TYR A 50 -11.03 26.75 -5.84
C TYR A 50 -11.51 27.12 -7.25
N THR A 51 -11.53 28.41 -7.56
CA THR A 51 -11.89 28.94 -8.88
C THR A 51 -10.79 29.87 -9.39
N VAL A 52 -10.36 29.64 -10.63
CA VAL A 52 -9.35 30.46 -11.31
C VAL A 52 -10.05 31.60 -12.06
N TYR A 53 -9.50 32.81 -11.95
CA TYR A 53 -9.97 34.02 -12.60
C TYR A 53 -8.82 34.70 -13.34
N VAL A 54 -9.11 35.25 -14.52
CA VAL A 54 -8.22 36.21 -15.18
C VAL A 54 -8.78 37.59 -14.87
N ASP A 55 -8.03 38.40 -14.12
CA ASP A 55 -8.51 39.71 -13.66
C ASP A 55 -8.20 40.80 -14.67
N LYS A 56 -6.93 40.87 -15.12
CA LYS A 56 -6.48 41.90 -16.06
C LYS A 56 -5.36 41.44 -16.99
N ILE A 57 -5.42 41.88 -18.23
CA ILE A 57 -4.34 41.78 -19.22
C ILE A 57 -3.90 43.20 -19.57
N GLU A 58 -2.74 43.61 -19.08
CA GLU A 58 -2.15 44.92 -19.34
C GLU A 58 -0.99 44.83 -20.34
N LYS A 59 -0.47 45.98 -20.78
CA LYS A 59 0.70 45.99 -21.66
C LYS A 59 1.92 45.53 -20.87
N GLY A 60 2.42 44.35 -21.21
CA GLY A 60 3.60 43.75 -20.57
C GLY A 60 3.30 42.89 -19.34
N SER A 61 2.05 42.79 -18.86
CA SER A 61 1.69 41.96 -17.69
C SER A 61 0.31 41.29 -17.79
N THR A 62 0.17 40.07 -17.29
CA THR A 62 -1.14 39.39 -17.11
C THR A 62 -1.31 38.95 -15.66
N GLN A 63 -2.47 39.22 -15.06
CA GLN A 63 -2.80 38.91 -13.67
C GLN A 63 -3.90 37.85 -13.59
N ILE A 64 -3.57 36.74 -12.93
CA ILE A 64 -4.41 35.56 -12.76
C ILE A 64 -4.61 35.32 -11.26
N GLY A 65 -5.84 35.21 -10.79
CA GLY A 65 -6.15 34.96 -9.39
C GLY A 65 -6.81 33.60 -9.16
N ILE A 66 -6.48 32.93 -8.06
CA ILE A 66 -7.29 31.84 -7.50
C ILE A 66 -8.02 32.35 -6.26
N ASP A 67 -9.33 32.13 -6.25
CA ASP A 67 -10.23 32.39 -5.11
C ASP A 67 -10.73 31.08 -4.52
N HIS A 68 -11.08 31.08 -3.23
CA HIS A 68 -11.70 29.97 -2.54
C HIS A 68 -13.14 30.34 -2.16
N ARG A 69 -14.11 29.48 -2.51
CA ARG A 69 -15.55 29.79 -2.44
C ARG A 69 -16.03 30.22 -1.05
N SER A 70 -15.47 29.65 0.01
CA SER A 70 -16.08 29.66 1.34
C SER A 70 -15.25 30.24 2.48
N ASP A 71 -13.94 30.49 2.33
CA ASP A 71 -13.10 30.88 3.48
C ASP A 71 -11.73 31.45 3.07
N SER A 72 -11.34 32.62 3.61
CA SER A 72 -10.02 33.22 3.43
C SER A 72 -8.93 32.48 4.21
N GLN A 73 -9.28 31.80 5.31
CA GLN A 73 -8.31 31.07 6.13
C GLN A 73 -7.74 29.84 5.40
N ASN A 74 -8.55 29.19 4.56
CA ASN A 74 -8.10 28.06 3.73
C ASN A 74 -7.25 28.48 2.54
N LEU A 75 -7.58 29.64 1.98
CA LEU A 75 -6.76 30.26 0.96
C LEU A 75 -5.41 30.70 1.55
N HIS A 76 -5.38 31.23 2.78
CA HIS A 76 -4.15 31.58 3.49
C HIS A 76 -3.28 30.36 3.78
N ASN A 77 -3.84 29.23 4.22
CA ASN A 77 -3.10 27.99 4.42
C ASN A 77 -2.55 27.43 3.10
N THR A 78 -3.36 27.44 2.04
CA THR A 78 -2.93 27.01 0.70
C THR A 78 -1.82 27.93 0.18
N TYR A 79 -1.95 29.24 0.38
CA TYR A 79 -0.92 30.21 0.06
C TYR A 79 0.34 29.99 0.88
N GLY A 80 0.26 29.73 2.18
CA GLY A 80 1.42 29.42 3.02
C GLY A 80 2.22 28.26 2.44
N ILE A 81 1.55 27.20 2.01
CA ILE A 81 2.20 26.05 1.36
C ILE A 81 2.83 26.45 0.02
N VAL A 82 2.13 27.24 -0.83
CA VAL A 82 2.69 27.76 -2.09
C VAL A 82 3.88 28.68 -1.82
N ASN A 83 3.79 29.53 -0.82
CA ASN A 83 4.79 30.52 -0.44
C ASN A 83 6.06 29.83 0.05
N ASP A 84 5.92 28.88 0.96
CA ASP A 84 7.04 28.09 1.49
C ASP A 84 7.67 27.21 0.40
N LEU A 85 6.85 26.66 -0.50
CA LEU A 85 7.31 25.96 -1.69
C LEU A 85 8.16 26.88 -2.58
N VAL A 86 7.66 28.07 -2.94
CA VAL A 86 8.34 29.00 -3.85
C VAL A 86 9.58 29.63 -3.19
N LEU A 87 9.53 29.96 -1.90
CA LEU A 87 10.69 30.42 -1.13
C LEU A 87 11.76 29.32 -1.05
N GLY A 88 11.37 28.11 -0.64
CA GLY A 88 12.28 26.96 -0.58
C GLY A 88 12.93 26.66 -1.93
N VAL A 89 12.17 26.79 -3.02
CA VAL A 89 12.67 26.70 -4.41
C VAL A 89 13.71 27.76 -4.73
N ASN A 90 13.44 29.01 -4.38
CA ASN A 90 14.33 30.13 -4.66
C ASN A 90 15.61 30.09 -3.82
N ASP A 91 15.55 29.54 -2.61
CA ASP A 91 16.66 29.47 -1.67
C ASP A 91 17.50 28.20 -1.86
N ALA A 92 16.93 27.14 -2.43
CA ALA A 92 17.64 25.88 -2.69
C ALA A 92 18.87 26.10 -3.59
N THR A 93 20.04 25.68 -3.12
CA THR A 93 21.31 25.77 -3.84
C THR A 93 21.69 24.46 -4.54
N SER A 94 20.99 23.37 -4.24
CA SER A 94 21.19 22.04 -4.83
C SER A 94 19.88 21.30 -5.09
N SER A 95 19.91 20.24 -5.91
CA SER A 95 18.74 19.37 -6.14
C SER A 95 18.32 18.64 -4.85
N GLU A 96 19.26 18.33 -3.96
CA GLU A 96 18.96 17.71 -2.67
C GLU A 96 18.18 18.66 -1.74
N GLU A 97 18.60 19.92 -1.64
CA GLU A 97 17.89 20.94 -0.85
C GLU A 97 16.49 21.22 -1.43
N LEU A 98 16.41 21.34 -2.76
CA LEU A 98 15.14 21.48 -3.46
C LEU A 98 14.20 20.30 -3.15
N GLY A 99 14.73 19.08 -3.15
CA GLY A 99 13.98 17.87 -2.78
C GLY A 99 13.46 17.92 -1.35
N LYS A 100 14.28 18.39 -0.39
CA LYS A 100 13.84 18.56 1.02
C LYS A 100 12.73 19.59 1.16
N CYS A 101 12.79 20.71 0.43
CA CYS A 101 11.74 21.74 0.44
C CYS A 101 10.42 21.22 -0.14
N LEU A 102 10.48 20.36 -1.16
CA LEU A 102 9.30 19.77 -1.79
C LEU A 102 8.68 18.61 -0.98
N ASN A 103 9.47 18.01 -0.08
CA ASN A 103 9.08 16.81 0.64
C ASN A 103 8.42 17.14 1.99
N ALA A 104 7.23 17.74 1.95
CA ALA A 104 6.48 18.10 3.15
C ALA A 104 5.85 16.89 3.88
N GLU A 105 5.69 15.72 3.23
CA GLU A 105 4.99 14.55 3.82
C GLU A 105 5.54 13.15 3.40
N ASN A 106 6.80 13.00 2.97
CA ASN A 106 7.38 11.70 2.54
C ASN A 106 6.63 11.01 1.37
N ASN A 107 5.99 11.77 0.48
CA ASN A 107 5.30 11.22 -0.67
C ASN A 107 6.06 11.53 -1.97
N GLU A 108 6.97 10.64 -2.38
CA GLU A 108 7.80 10.79 -3.60
C GLU A 108 6.96 11.10 -4.85
N GLY A 109 5.73 10.56 -4.94
CA GLY A 109 4.82 10.83 -6.05
C GLY A 109 4.31 12.27 -6.09
N LEU A 110 4.06 12.87 -4.92
CA LEU A 110 3.64 14.27 -4.82
C LEU A 110 4.77 15.21 -5.26
N VAL A 111 6.02 14.91 -4.88
CA VAL A 111 7.20 15.71 -5.25
C VAL A 111 7.35 15.79 -6.77
N SER A 112 7.30 14.66 -7.48
CA SER A 112 7.37 14.65 -8.95
C SER A 112 6.20 15.38 -9.61
N GLU A 113 4.97 15.21 -9.10
CA GLU A 113 3.82 15.95 -9.62
C GLU A 113 3.96 17.47 -9.46
N LEU A 114 4.41 17.92 -8.28
CA LEU A 114 4.68 19.34 -8.02
C LEU A 114 5.80 19.86 -8.93
N LEU A 115 6.91 19.12 -9.07
CA LEU A 115 7.99 19.47 -10.01
C LEU A 115 7.48 19.61 -11.44
N ARG A 116 6.64 18.68 -11.91
CA ARG A 116 6.08 18.70 -13.28
C ARG A 116 5.23 19.94 -13.55
N HIS A 117 4.45 20.40 -12.57
CA HIS A 117 3.56 21.55 -12.73
C HIS A 117 4.30 22.87 -12.50
N THR A 118 5.12 22.97 -11.45
CA THR A 118 5.93 24.16 -11.17
C THR A 118 6.99 24.39 -12.25
N GLY A 119 7.62 23.31 -12.74
CA GLY A 119 8.60 23.33 -13.84
C GLY A 119 8.08 24.02 -15.11
N LYS A 120 6.77 23.97 -15.35
CA LYS A 120 6.12 24.56 -16.53
C LYS A 120 5.85 26.06 -16.41
N PHE A 121 5.99 26.64 -15.22
CA PHE A 121 5.95 28.10 -15.07
C PHE A 121 7.18 28.75 -15.74
N TRP A 122 8.34 28.08 -15.71
CA TRP A 122 9.53 28.55 -16.44
C TRP A 122 9.47 28.18 -17.92
N SER A 123 8.67 28.93 -18.70
CA SER A 123 8.69 28.81 -20.16
C SER A 123 10.05 29.24 -20.73
N ASN A 124 10.41 28.79 -21.93
CA ASN A 124 11.67 29.15 -22.62
C ASN A 124 11.73 30.62 -23.08
N SER A 125 10.81 31.48 -22.63
CA SER A 125 10.78 32.90 -22.93
C SER A 125 11.37 33.71 -21.77
N ASP A 126 11.82 34.93 -22.07
CA ASP A 126 12.27 35.94 -21.09
C ASP A 126 11.13 36.48 -20.19
N ASP A 127 10.12 35.66 -19.89
CA ASP A 127 8.99 36.06 -19.06
C ASP A 127 9.28 35.76 -17.58
N GLU A 128 9.02 36.73 -16.74
CA GLU A 128 9.07 36.64 -15.29
C GLU A 128 7.72 36.23 -14.75
N ILE A 129 7.69 35.23 -13.87
CA ILE A 129 6.47 34.80 -13.18
C ILE A 129 6.63 35.08 -11.69
N SER A 130 5.67 35.82 -11.13
CA SER A 130 5.61 36.13 -9.72
C SER A 130 4.31 35.64 -9.09
N ILE A 131 4.39 35.19 -7.83
CA ILE A 131 3.27 34.67 -7.05
C ILE A 131 3.14 35.48 -5.75
N TYR A 132 1.92 35.89 -5.40
CA TYR A 132 1.66 36.68 -4.18
C TYR A 132 0.22 36.54 -3.69
N TYR A 133 -0.03 36.87 -2.42
CA TYR A 133 -1.36 36.81 -1.79
C TYR A 133 -1.89 38.19 -1.47
N ALA A 134 -2.95 38.64 -2.15
CA ALA A 134 -3.49 39.98 -1.98
C ALA A 134 -4.98 40.10 -2.28
N GLU A 135 -5.62 41.13 -1.73
CA GLU A 135 -6.97 41.54 -2.17
C GLU A 135 -6.94 42.28 -3.52
N ASP A 136 -5.84 42.96 -3.83
CA ASP A 136 -5.63 43.72 -5.06
C ASP A 136 -4.33 43.26 -5.73
N PRO A 137 -4.35 42.92 -7.03
CA PRO A 137 -3.15 42.49 -7.73
C PRO A 137 -2.10 43.59 -7.94
N ASN A 138 -2.45 44.86 -7.68
CA ASN A 138 -1.54 46.01 -7.77
C ASN A 138 -1.13 46.56 -6.39
N ASP A 139 -1.29 45.79 -5.32
CA ASP A 139 -0.82 46.18 -3.99
C ASP A 139 0.70 46.03 -3.89
N ASP A 140 1.42 47.08 -4.31
CA ASP A 140 2.90 47.17 -4.33
C ASP A 140 3.56 47.00 -2.94
N LYS A 141 2.77 46.89 -1.86
CA LYS A 141 3.28 46.69 -0.49
C LYS A 141 3.61 45.24 -0.16
N LYS A 142 3.19 44.28 -0.98
CA LYS A 142 3.44 42.85 -0.72
C LYS A 142 4.59 42.35 -1.57
N GLU A 143 5.59 41.76 -0.92
CA GLU A 143 6.73 41.14 -1.59
C GLU A 143 6.24 39.99 -2.47
N ALA A 144 6.23 40.21 -3.78
CA ALA A 144 5.92 39.16 -4.74
C ALA A 144 7.12 38.22 -4.83
N ILE A 145 6.87 36.91 -4.72
CA ILE A 145 7.93 35.94 -4.86
C ILE A 145 8.10 35.65 -6.34
N ILE A 146 9.26 36.04 -6.88
CA ILE A 146 9.63 35.84 -8.27
C ILE A 146 10.22 34.43 -8.40
N LEU A 147 9.68 33.62 -9.30
CA LEU A 147 10.27 32.32 -9.64
C LEU A 147 11.55 32.53 -10.45
N LYS A 148 12.70 32.43 -9.79
CA LYS A 148 14.02 32.67 -10.38
C LYS A 148 14.32 31.71 -11.55
N PRO A 149 14.45 32.18 -12.81
CA PRO A 149 14.66 31.31 -13.97
C PRO A 149 15.89 30.39 -13.87
N GLU A 150 16.94 30.84 -13.19
CA GLU A 150 18.17 30.06 -12.94
C GLU A 150 17.92 28.77 -12.13
N LYS A 151 16.79 28.66 -11.42
CA LYS A 151 16.43 27.46 -10.65
C LYS A 151 15.86 26.35 -11.51
N LYS A 152 15.47 26.63 -12.76
CA LYS A 152 14.95 25.63 -13.71
C LYS A 152 15.89 24.44 -13.88
N ALA A 153 17.20 24.68 -13.96
CA ALA A 153 18.18 23.60 -14.09
C ALA A 153 18.23 22.67 -12.87
N LEU A 154 17.96 23.18 -11.67
CA LEU A 154 17.87 22.37 -10.44
C LEU A 154 16.62 21.49 -10.44
N PHE A 155 15.49 22.02 -10.94
CA PHE A 155 14.25 21.26 -11.13
C PHE A 155 14.43 20.11 -12.11
N GLU A 156 15.00 20.40 -13.29
CA GLU A 156 15.27 19.39 -14.32
C GLU A 156 16.22 18.31 -13.79
N LYS A 157 17.25 18.71 -13.03
CA LYS A 157 18.16 17.77 -12.37
C LYS A 157 17.45 16.88 -11.36
N LEU A 158 16.61 17.45 -10.49
CA LEU A 158 15.87 16.70 -9.50
C LEU A 158 14.83 15.76 -10.14
N ASP A 159 14.13 16.20 -11.19
CA ASP A 159 13.19 15.36 -11.94
C ASP A 159 13.90 14.13 -12.55
N ILE A 160 15.08 14.32 -13.14
CA ILE A 160 15.93 13.24 -13.65
C ILE A 160 16.36 12.30 -12.51
N GLU A 161 16.77 12.84 -11.37
CA GLU A 161 17.18 12.06 -10.19
C GLU A 161 16.03 11.19 -9.66
N LEU A 162 14.81 11.74 -9.56
CA LEU A 162 13.62 11.01 -9.12
C LEU A 162 13.19 9.91 -10.09
N HIS A 163 13.32 10.17 -11.40
CA HIS A 163 13.04 9.19 -12.45
C HIS A 163 14.22 8.26 -12.76
N THR A 164 15.32 8.34 -12.01
CA THR A 164 16.48 7.47 -12.23
C THR A 164 16.10 6.01 -11.94
N PRO A 165 16.14 5.12 -12.95
CA PRO A 165 15.64 3.77 -12.78
C PRO A 165 16.55 2.97 -11.86
N ILE A 166 15.95 2.22 -10.93
CA ILE A 166 16.68 1.33 -10.04
C ILE A 166 16.59 -0.11 -10.53
N ARG A 167 17.66 -0.89 -10.32
CA ARG A 167 17.59 -2.34 -10.49
C ARG A 167 16.92 -2.94 -9.26
N THR A 168 15.80 -3.61 -9.45
CA THR A 168 15.02 -4.19 -8.37
C THR A 168 14.20 -5.39 -8.84
N HIS A 169 13.66 -6.13 -7.88
CA HIS A 169 12.69 -7.17 -8.14
C HIS A 169 11.33 -6.78 -7.53
N LYS A 170 10.25 -7.15 -8.20
CA LYS A 170 8.87 -6.96 -7.72
C LYS A 170 8.10 -8.27 -7.81
N TYR A 171 7.30 -8.52 -6.78
CA TYR A 171 6.41 -9.66 -6.68
C TYR A 171 4.99 -9.21 -7.01
N GLY A 172 4.26 -10.02 -7.76
CA GLY A 172 2.87 -9.71 -8.09
C GLY A 172 2.27 -10.71 -9.04
N VAL A 173 1.05 -10.42 -9.50
CA VAL A 173 0.34 -11.23 -10.50
C VAL A 173 0.28 -10.50 -11.82
N LEU A 174 0.60 -11.19 -12.92
CA LEU A 174 0.39 -10.64 -14.26
C LEU A 174 -1.09 -10.64 -14.59
N THR A 175 -1.68 -9.44 -14.64
CA THR A 175 -3.13 -9.25 -14.80
C THR A 175 -3.54 -8.77 -16.18
N ALA A 176 -2.59 -8.22 -16.94
CA ALA A 176 -2.82 -7.88 -18.34
C ALA A 176 -1.58 -8.21 -19.18
N LEU A 177 -1.82 -8.85 -20.32
CA LEU A 177 -0.87 -9.00 -21.41
C LEU A 177 -1.56 -8.50 -22.67
N ASN A 178 -1.42 -7.21 -22.94
CA ASN A 178 -2.08 -6.63 -24.09
C ASN A 178 -1.08 -6.56 -25.25
N SER A 179 -1.19 -7.52 -26.17
CA SER A 179 -0.43 -7.50 -27.43
C SER A 179 -0.83 -6.34 -28.34
N ASP A 180 -2.07 -5.87 -28.25
CA ASP A 180 -2.60 -4.80 -29.10
C ASP A 180 -2.26 -3.41 -28.55
N LEU A 181 -2.24 -3.27 -27.22
CA LEU A 181 -1.83 -2.06 -26.49
C LEU A 181 -0.34 -2.09 -26.09
N LYS A 182 0.43 -3.11 -26.51
CA LYS A 182 1.89 -3.19 -26.41
C LYS A 182 2.45 -3.11 -24.98
N HIS A 183 1.67 -3.50 -23.98
CA HIS A 183 2.08 -3.41 -22.57
C HIS A 183 1.59 -4.60 -21.76
N PHE A 184 2.26 -4.82 -20.62
CA PHE A 184 1.80 -5.74 -19.58
C PHE A 184 1.54 -4.98 -18.28
N GLU A 185 0.71 -5.56 -17.42
CA GLU A 185 0.46 -5.05 -16.07
C GLU A 185 0.75 -6.13 -15.02
N LEU A 186 1.60 -5.78 -14.05
CA LEU A 186 1.87 -6.55 -12.85
C LEU A 186 1.11 -5.90 -11.68
N LYS A 187 0.15 -6.60 -11.10
CA LYS A 187 -0.52 -6.16 -9.88
C LYS A 187 0.32 -6.58 -8.66
N THR A 188 0.68 -5.64 -7.80
CA THR A 188 1.22 -5.88 -6.46
C THR A 188 0.18 -5.55 -5.40
N SER A 189 0.46 -5.84 -4.12
CA SER A 189 -0.38 -5.43 -2.98
C SER A 189 -0.60 -3.91 -2.94
N GLU A 190 0.43 -3.14 -3.27
CA GLU A 190 0.38 -1.67 -3.23
C GLU A 190 -0.22 -1.01 -4.49
N HIS A 191 0.16 -1.46 -5.69
CA HIS A 191 -0.24 -0.79 -6.93
C HIS A 191 -0.05 -1.67 -8.17
N LYS A 192 -0.58 -1.20 -9.30
CA LYS A 192 -0.29 -1.78 -10.63
C LYS A 192 1.02 -1.19 -11.15
N ILE A 193 1.92 -2.06 -11.61
CA ILE A 193 3.17 -1.72 -12.28
C ILE A 193 3.01 -2.03 -13.76
N LYS A 194 3.34 -1.05 -14.61
CA LYS A 194 3.28 -1.22 -16.06
C LYS A 194 4.62 -1.62 -16.64
N GLY A 195 4.64 -2.18 -17.84
CA GLY A 195 5.85 -2.24 -18.64
C GLY A 195 5.56 -2.47 -20.12
N ASN A 196 6.52 -2.10 -20.96
CA ASN A 196 6.37 -2.19 -22.40
C ASN A 196 6.66 -3.61 -22.88
N TYR A 197 5.66 -4.29 -23.42
CA TYR A 197 5.77 -5.69 -23.84
C TYR A 197 6.58 -5.83 -25.14
N ASP A 198 6.37 -4.94 -26.11
CA ASP A 198 7.02 -5.00 -27.43
C ASP A 198 8.53 -4.77 -27.39
N LYS A 199 9.02 -4.04 -26.38
CA LYS A 199 10.45 -3.77 -26.19
C LYS A 199 11.20 -4.92 -25.49
N LEU A 200 10.50 -5.95 -25.06
CA LEU A 200 11.10 -7.09 -24.38
C LEU A 200 11.76 -8.04 -25.36
N LEU A 201 12.78 -8.75 -24.87
CA LEU A 201 13.38 -9.86 -25.62
C LEU A 201 12.34 -10.96 -25.88
N PRO A 202 12.40 -11.67 -27.03
CA PRO A 202 11.43 -12.72 -27.37
C PRO A 202 11.30 -13.81 -26.29
N GLU A 203 12.38 -14.15 -25.60
CA GLU A 203 12.37 -15.13 -24.51
C GLU A 203 11.51 -14.63 -23.34
N VAL A 204 11.70 -13.37 -22.91
CA VAL A 204 10.94 -12.74 -21.82
C VAL A 204 9.46 -12.57 -22.19
N GLN A 205 9.17 -12.24 -23.45
CA GLN A 205 7.81 -12.19 -23.97
C GLN A 205 7.10 -13.55 -23.87
N LYS A 206 7.82 -14.63 -24.17
CA LYS A 206 7.30 -16.00 -24.04
C LYS A 206 7.05 -16.35 -22.58
N GLU A 207 7.99 -16.05 -21.69
CA GLU A 207 7.84 -16.26 -20.24
C GLU A 207 6.63 -15.51 -19.68
N LEU A 208 6.46 -14.24 -20.05
CA LEU A 208 5.30 -13.43 -19.64
C LEU A 208 3.98 -14.12 -20.00
N LYS A 209 3.86 -14.63 -21.22
CA LYS A 209 2.67 -15.37 -21.68
C LYS A 209 2.45 -16.66 -20.90
N GLU A 210 3.51 -17.42 -20.63
CA GLU A 210 3.42 -18.66 -19.86
C GLU A 210 3.01 -18.42 -18.39
N TYR A 211 3.33 -17.25 -17.85
CA TYR A 211 3.03 -16.83 -16.49
C TYR A 211 1.82 -15.90 -16.35
N PHE A 212 1.00 -15.75 -17.40
CA PHE A 212 -0.22 -14.95 -17.29
C PHE A 212 -1.12 -15.47 -16.15
N GLU A 213 -1.70 -14.55 -15.37
CA GLU A 213 -2.51 -14.83 -14.18
C GLU A 213 -1.79 -15.64 -13.08
N LYS A 214 -0.48 -15.83 -13.18
CA LYS A 214 0.33 -16.53 -12.17
C LYS A 214 1.10 -15.55 -11.30
N PRO A 215 1.40 -15.92 -10.04
CA PRO A 215 2.28 -15.15 -9.19
C PRO A 215 3.72 -15.25 -9.71
N VAL A 216 4.35 -14.08 -9.89
CA VAL A 216 5.69 -13.97 -10.47
C VAL A 216 6.58 -13.03 -9.68
N LYS A 217 7.88 -13.22 -9.87
CA LYS A 217 8.94 -12.26 -9.56
C LYS A 217 9.51 -11.71 -10.86
N ILE A 218 9.44 -10.40 -11.03
CA ILE A 218 10.04 -9.70 -12.17
C ILE A 218 11.29 -8.96 -11.68
N HIS A 219 12.44 -9.22 -12.31
CA HIS A 219 13.68 -8.47 -12.07
C HIS A 219 13.97 -7.54 -13.25
N GLY A 220 14.18 -6.25 -12.98
CA GLY A 220 14.33 -5.25 -14.04
C GLY A 220 14.78 -3.87 -13.57
N LYS A 221 14.87 -2.94 -14.52
CA LYS A 221 14.99 -1.49 -14.25
C LYS A 221 13.60 -0.90 -14.03
N TYR A 222 13.38 -0.37 -12.85
CA TYR A 222 12.11 0.14 -12.38
C TYR A 222 12.20 1.65 -12.10
N ASP A 223 11.29 2.42 -12.68
CA ASP A 223 11.05 3.83 -12.36
C ASP A 223 10.00 3.88 -11.23
N ARG A 224 10.43 4.28 -10.02
CA ARG A 224 9.57 4.29 -8.82
C ARG A 224 8.39 5.24 -8.96
N ILE A 225 8.63 6.39 -9.58
CA ILE A 225 7.65 7.46 -9.72
C ILE A 225 6.61 7.07 -10.76
N LYS A 226 7.05 6.58 -11.93
CA LYS A 226 6.13 6.12 -12.99
C LYS A 226 5.45 4.80 -12.67
N LYS A 227 5.99 4.05 -11.69
CA LYS A 227 5.59 2.68 -11.39
C LYS A 227 5.65 1.81 -12.65
N GLU A 228 6.78 1.88 -13.33
CA GLU A 228 6.98 1.23 -14.63
C GLU A 228 8.31 0.46 -14.69
N PHE A 229 8.29 -0.74 -15.26
CA PHE A 229 9.49 -1.44 -15.71
C PHE A 229 9.91 -0.93 -17.09
N LEU A 230 11.08 -0.31 -17.14
CA LEU A 230 11.70 0.18 -18.38
C LEU A 230 12.46 -0.93 -19.12
N GLU A 231 12.99 -1.90 -18.39
CA GLU A 231 13.72 -3.05 -18.89
C GLU A 231 13.47 -4.24 -17.95
N ILE A 232 13.23 -5.42 -18.50
CA ILE A 232 13.10 -6.66 -17.73
C ILE A 232 14.25 -7.58 -18.08
N TYR A 233 14.93 -8.09 -17.07
CA TYR A 233 16.03 -9.03 -17.20
C TYR A 233 15.58 -10.48 -17.15
N SER A 234 14.61 -10.78 -16.28
CA SER A 234 14.13 -12.14 -16.07
C SER A 234 12.79 -12.15 -15.36
N ILE A 235 12.00 -13.21 -15.59
CA ILE A 235 10.75 -13.47 -14.89
C ILE A 235 10.74 -14.91 -14.41
N SER A 236 10.28 -15.13 -13.19
CA SER A 236 10.13 -16.47 -12.63
C SER A 236 8.84 -16.58 -11.85
N HIS A 237 8.32 -17.80 -11.68
CA HIS A 237 7.28 -18.09 -10.70
C HIS A 237 7.71 -17.62 -9.30
N SER A 238 6.75 -17.23 -8.45
CA SER A 238 7.01 -16.87 -7.07
C SER A 238 5.89 -17.31 -6.14
N THR A 239 6.27 -17.75 -4.95
CA THR A 239 5.39 -18.03 -3.81
C THR A 239 5.41 -16.89 -2.77
N ASP A 240 6.04 -15.76 -3.11
CA ASP A 240 6.21 -14.59 -2.24
C ASP A 240 5.25 -13.45 -2.58
N VAL A 241 4.23 -13.75 -3.38
CA VAL A 241 3.11 -12.82 -3.59
C VAL A 241 2.19 -12.91 -2.39
N GLU A 242 1.89 -11.76 -1.78
CA GLU A 242 1.01 -11.65 -0.63
C GLU A 242 -0.47 -11.72 -1.05
N MET A 243 -1.32 -12.26 -0.17
CA MET A 243 -2.77 -12.36 -0.40
C MET A 243 -3.46 -11.00 -0.59
N ASP A 244 -2.86 -9.91 -0.11
CA ASP A 244 -3.35 -8.54 -0.30
C ASP A 244 -3.43 -8.11 -1.77
N VAL A 245 -2.81 -8.85 -2.70
CA VAL A 245 -2.93 -8.61 -4.15
C VAL A 245 -4.39 -8.69 -4.62
N PHE A 246 -5.24 -9.47 -3.93
CA PHE A 246 -6.67 -9.60 -4.22
C PHE A 246 -7.51 -8.40 -3.73
N GLY A 247 -6.90 -7.47 -3.01
CA GLY A 247 -7.57 -6.32 -2.40
C GLY A 247 -8.11 -6.60 -1.00
N PRO A 248 -8.77 -5.59 -0.37
CA PRO A 248 -9.26 -5.72 0.99
C PRO A 248 -10.34 -6.81 1.07
N CYS A 249 -10.18 -7.71 2.03
CA CYS A 249 -11.12 -8.77 2.31
C CYS A 249 -11.33 -8.88 3.82
N GLU A 250 -12.59 -9.03 4.23
CA GLU A 250 -12.98 -9.21 5.63
C GLU A 250 -13.50 -10.64 5.83
N LEU A 251 -13.30 -11.16 7.04
CA LEU A 251 -13.84 -12.43 7.47
C LEU A 251 -15.37 -12.35 7.60
N PRO A 252 -16.10 -13.46 7.39
CA PRO A 252 -17.49 -13.55 7.81
C PRO A 252 -17.64 -13.23 9.30
N GLU A 253 -18.74 -12.57 9.69
CA GLU A 253 -18.93 -12.05 11.06
C GLU A 253 -18.76 -13.14 12.14
N SER A 254 -19.25 -14.36 11.88
CA SER A 254 -19.12 -15.50 12.79
C SER A 254 -17.66 -15.89 13.01
N VAL A 255 -16.90 -16.02 11.92
CA VAL A 255 -15.47 -16.36 11.94
C VAL A 255 -14.67 -15.23 12.58
N ASN A 256 -14.94 -13.98 12.21
CA ASN A 256 -14.27 -12.82 12.80
C ASN A 256 -14.41 -12.78 14.33
N ARG A 257 -15.61 -13.03 14.83
CA ARG A 257 -15.86 -13.09 16.28
C ARG A 257 -15.07 -14.22 16.96
N ALA A 258 -14.97 -15.39 16.32
CA ALA A 258 -14.18 -16.49 16.86
C ALA A 258 -12.67 -16.17 16.84
N VAL A 259 -12.18 -15.50 15.80
CA VAL A 259 -10.80 -14.99 15.72
C VAL A 259 -10.53 -13.96 16.81
N ASP A 260 -11.44 -13.01 17.03
CA ASP A 260 -11.31 -12.01 18.09
C ASP A 260 -11.24 -12.68 19.48
N GLU A 261 -12.07 -13.70 19.72
CA GLU A 261 -12.04 -14.48 20.96
C GLU A 261 -10.71 -15.23 21.13
N LEU A 262 -10.19 -15.84 20.06
CA LEU A 262 -8.88 -16.50 20.07
C LEU A 262 -7.75 -15.51 20.41
N LEU A 263 -7.68 -14.37 19.72
CA LEU A 263 -6.65 -13.35 19.94
C LEU A 263 -6.75 -12.74 21.34
N ASN A 264 -7.95 -12.48 21.83
CA ASN A 264 -8.17 -12.05 23.21
C ASN A 264 -7.72 -13.12 24.22
N GLY A 265 -7.98 -14.40 23.92
CA GLY A 265 -7.49 -15.53 24.72
C GLY A 265 -5.97 -15.57 24.81
N PHE A 266 -5.26 -15.37 23.68
CA PHE A 266 -3.80 -15.22 23.65
C PHE A 266 -3.33 -14.09 24.56
N GLU A 267 -3.90 -12.90 24.40
CA GLU A 267 -3.51 -11.73 25.18
C GLU A 267 -3.77 -11.89 26.68
N ASN A 268 -4.94 -12.42 27.04
CA ASN A 268 -5.33 -12.64 28.42
C ASN A 268 -4.37 -13.62 29.09
N LEU A 269 -4.10 -14.75 28.44
CA LEU A 269 -3.19 -15.77 28.95
C LEU A 269 -1.76 -15.21 29.14
N MET A 270 -1.27 -14.41 28.18
CA MET A 270 0.08 -13.82 28.28
C MET A 270 0.19 -12.68 29.31
N LYS A 271 -0.89 -11.92 29.55
CA LYS A 271 -0.92 -10.78 30.51
C LYS A 271 -1.01 -11.25 31.97
N GLN A 272 -1.34 -12.52 32.22
CA GLN A 272 -1.50 -13.06 33.56
C GLN A 272 -0.15 -13.29 34.26
N THR A 273 0.45 -12.22 34.77
CA THR A 273 1.61 -12.28 35.66
C THR A 273 1.16 -12.21 37.13
N GLY A 274 1.09 -13.33 37.84
CA GLY A 274 0.75 -13.31 39.27
C GLY A 274 0.71 -14.67 40.00
N THR A 275 1.02 -14.66 41.30
CA THR A 275 1.17 -15.83 42.21
C THR A 275 -0.15 -16.48 42.67
N LEU A 276 -1.31 -15.89 42.37
CA LEU A 276 -2.63 -16.48 42.66
C LEU A 276 -3.13 -17.36 41.51
N TYR A 277 -2.59 -17.18 40.29
CA TYR A 277 -3.04 -17.88 39.08
C TYR A 277 -2.52 -19.32 39.00
N THR A 278 -1.43 -19.64 39.71
CA THR A 278 -0.97 -21.02 39.99
C THR A 278 -2.01 -21.89 40.72
N TYR A 279 -3.09 -21.28 41.24
CA TYR A 279 -4.19 -21.98 41.92
C TYR A 279 -5.46 -22.11 41.07
N LEU A 280 -5.50 -21.56 39.84
CA LEU A 280 -6.62 -21.78 38.93
C LEU A 280 -6.50 -23.12 38.22
N SER A 281 -7.60 -23.86 38.20
CA SER A 281 -7.62 -25.25 37.75
C SER A 281 -7.44 -25.43 36.23
N SER A 282 -7.57 -24.37 35.42
CA SER A 282 -7.38 -24.42 33.95
C SER A 282 -7.10 -23.02 33.37
N PRO A 283 -5.88 -22.48 33.54
CA PRO A 283 -5.52 -21.11 33.14
C PRO A 283 -5.75 -20.80 31.65
N ASN A 284 -5.72 -21.84 30.82
CA ASN A 284 -5.80 -21.82 29.36
C ASN A 284 -7.19 -22.18 28.81
N LYS A 285 -8.19 -22.45 29.66
CA LYS A 285 -9.51 -22.94 29.22
C LYS A 285 -10.19 -21.99 28.24
N GLU A 286 -10.16 -20.68 28.50
CA GLU A 286 -10.76 -19.68 27.61
C GLU A 286 -10.17 -19.73 26.19
N LEU A 287 -8.86 -19.95 26.09
CA LEU A 287 -8.18 -20.08 24.79
C LEU A 287 -8.53 -21.40 24.10
N ILE A 288 -8.67 -22.50 24.85
CA ILE A 288 -9.12 -23.80 24.31
C ILE A 288 -10.55 -23.68 23.77
N ASP A 289 -11.47 -23.13 24.55
CA ASP A 289 -12.87 -22.92 24.15
C ASP A 289 -12.94 -22.01 22.89
N ALA A 290 -12.05 -21.02 22.76
CA ALA A 290 -11.95 -20.16 21.59
C ALA A 290 -11.42 -20.90 20.34
N ILE A 291 -10.47 -21.82 20.50
CA ILE A 291 -9.97 -22.68 19.41
C ILE A 291 -11.10 -23.56 18.88
N GLU A 292 -11.80 -24.28 19.78
CA GLU A 292 -12.92 -25.16 19.41
C GLU A 292 -14.04 -24.38 18.72
N LYS A 293 -14.31 -23.16 19.20
CA LYS A 293 -15.28 -22.27 18.57
C LYS A 293 -14.84 -21.86 17.16
N LEU A 294 -13.57 -21.49 16.97
CA LEU A 294 -13.06 -21.15 15.64
C LEU A 294 -13.28 -22.33 14.69
N GLU A 295 -12.81 -23.53 15.06
CA GLU A 295 -12.99 -24.76 14.27
C GLU A 295 -14.46 -25.02 13.93
N GLY A 296 -15.36 -24.91 14.90
CA GLY A 296 -16.80 -25.13 14.69
C GLY A 296 -17.51 -24.05 13.86
N THR A 297 -16.86 -22.91 13.59
CA THR A 297 -17.41 -21.82 12.76
C THR A 297 -16.88 -21.81 11.32
N LEU A 298 -15.88 -22.63 11.01
CA LEU A 298 -15.31 -22.70 9.67
C LEU A 298 -16.24 -23.47 8.73
N ASP A 299 -16.51 -22.87 7.58
CA ASP A 299 -17.30 -23.45 6.50
C ASP A 299 -16.69 -22.98 5.17
N PHE A 300 -15.62 -23.66 4.74
CA PHE A 300 -14.92 -23.34 3.51
C PHE A 300 -15.61 -24.00 2.32
N GLU A 301 -15.94 -23.24 1.28
CA GLU A 301 -16.49 -23.84 0.05
C GLU A 301 -15.38 -24.33 -0.89
N TYR A 302 -14.29 -23.57 -0.99
CA TYR A 302 -13.20 -23.84 -1.93
C TYR A 302 -11.91 -24.24 -1.21
N CYS A 303 -11.28 -25.32 -1.69
CA CYS A 303 -10.11 -25.94 -1.07
C CYS A 303 -10.31 -26.25 0.43
N ALA A 304 -11.52 -26.68 0.81
CA ALA A 304 -11.91 -26.91 2.21
C ALA A 304 -10.90 -27.78 2.98
N GLU A 305 -10.62 -28.99 2.48
CA GLU A 305 -9.67 -29.93 3.08
C GLU A 305 -8.30 -29.28 3.37
N LYS A 306 -7.67 -28.65 2.36
CA LYS A 306 -6.36 -28.00 2.54
C LYS A 306 -6.38 -26.86 3.56
N ARG A 307 -7.47 -26.10 3.61
CA ARG A 307 -7.61 -24.94 4.51
C ARG A 307 -7.93 -25.38 5.94
N GLU A 308 -8.78 -26.40 6.08
CA GLU A 308 -9.07 -27.07 7.35
C GLU A 308 -7.82 -27.71 7.94
N ASP A 309 -7.07 -28.48 7.13
CA ASP A 309 -5.80 -29.08 7.55
C ASP A 309 -4.81 -28.03 8.07
N ALA A 310 -4.68 -26.90 7.37
CA ALA A 310 -3.80 -25.81 7.82
C ALA A 310 -4.23 -25.20 9.17
N VAL A 311 -5.54 -25.07 9.40
CA VAL A 311 -6.09 -24.62 10.68
C VAL A 311 -5.84 -25.66 11.77
N TRP A 312 -6.14 -26.93 11.50
CA TRP A 312 -5.95 -28.02 12.45
C TRP A 312 -4.48 -28.25 12.81
N ASP A 313 -3.56 -28.11 11.85
CA ASP A 313 -2.12 -28.19 12.12
C ASP A 313 -1.65 -27.06 13.03
N TYR A 314 -2.13 -25.83 12.78
CA TYR A 314 -1.85 -24.69 13.66
C TYR A 314 -2.42 -24.92 15.07
N ASN A 315 -3.70 -25.27 15.16
CA ASN A 315 -4.40 -25.50 16.42
C ASN A 315 -3.79 -26.67 17.19
N GLY A 316 -3.41 -27.75 16.52
CA GLY A 316 -2.72 -28.89 17.11
C GLY A 316 -1.39 -28.47 17.75
N VAL A 317 -0.60 -27.63 17.07
CA VAL A 317 0.64 -27.09 17.66
C VAL A 317 0.35 -26.20 18.86
N LEU A 318 -0.64 -25.31 18.76
CA LEU A 318 -1.07 -24.46 19.88
C LEU A 318 -1.49 -25.31 21.09
N MET A 319 -2.33 -26.33 20.89
CA MET A 319 -2.79 -27.23 21.94
C MET A 319 -1.64 -27.98 22.62
N LEU A 320 -0.59 -28.37 21.89
CA LEU A 320 0.61 -28.97 22.49
C LEU A 320 1.30 -28.02 23.47
N PHE A 321 1.41 -26.73 23.14
CA PHE A 321 1.96 -25.73 24.06
C PHE A 321 1.05 -25.49 25.26
N LEU A 322 -0.27 -25.49 25.05
CA LEU A 322 -1.23 -25.30 26.14
C LEU A 322 -1.23 -26.46 27.13
N LYS A 323 -1.01 -27.71 26.69
CA LYS A 323 -0.92 -28.90 27.57
C LYS A 323 0.18 -28.79 28.64
N LYS A 324 1.27 -28.09 28.35
CA LYS A 324 2.39 -27.88 29.29
C LYS A 324 2.60 -26.41 29.65
N TYR A 325 1.53 -25.62 29.59
CA TYR A 325 1.62 -24.19 29.80
C TYR A 325 2.18 -23.82 31.18
N THR A 326 3.29 -23.09 31.18
CA THR A 326 3.83 -22.36 32.34
C THR A 326 3.97 -20.87 31.96
N PRO A 327 3.43 -19.92 32.75
CA PRO A 327 3.36 -18.52 32.33
C PRO A 327 4.69 -17.91 31.87
N ASN A 328 5.79 -18.18 32.57
CA ASN A 328 7.08 -17.56 32.23
C ASN A 328 7.81 -18.26 31.09
N ASP A 329 7.63 -19.57 30.92
CA ASP A 329 8.39 -20.33 29.91
C ASP A 329 7.63 -20.40 28.59
N THR A 330 6.30 -20.56 28.61
CA THR A 330 5.50 -20.78 27.41
C THR A 330 5.10 -19.49 26.68
N ASN A 331 4.98 -18.35 27.38
CA ASN A 331 4.54 -17.07 26.78
C ASN A 331 5.34 -16.64 25.53
N PRO A 332 6.68 -16.79 25.46
CA PRO A 332 7.43 -16.53 24.23
C PRO A 332 6.95 -17.35 23.02
N ALA A 333 6.64 -18.62 23.20
CA ALA A 333 6.13 -19.49 22.13
C ALA A 333 4.70 -19.10 21.72
N LEU A 334 3.84 -18.73 22.68
CA LEU A 334 2.49 -18.23 22.39
C LEU A 334 2.51 -16.91 21.60
N LYS A 335 3.44 -16.01 21.91
CA LYS A 335 3.62 -14.77 21.15
C LYS A 335 4.03 -15.06 19.70
N GLU A 336 4.93 -16.01 19.49
CA GLU A 336 5.32 -16.43 18.13
C GLU A 336 4.17 -17.13 17.39
N LEU A 337 3.36 -17.96 18.07
CA LEU A 337 2.14 -18.53 17.50
C LEU A 337 1.12 -17.46 17.11
N MET A 338 0.93 -16.43 17.93
CA MET A 338 0.04 -15.32 17.60
C MET A 338 0.54 -14.54 16.36
N ASN A 339 1.86 -14.38 16.21
CA ASN A 339 2.44 -13.78 15.00
C ASN A 339 2.22 -14.69 13.78
N ILE A 340 2.47 -15.99 13.89
CA ILE A 340 2.23 -16.98 12.82
C ILE A 340 0.75 -16.97 12.41
N PHE A 341 -0.17 -16.84 13.36
CA PHE A 341 -1.60 -16.68 13.08
C PHE A 341 -1.86 -15.45 12.21
N ASN A 342 -1.40 -14.29 12.65
CA ASN A 342 -1.65 -13.02 11.96
C ASN A 342 -0.98 -12.96 10.57
N GLU A 343 0.22 -13.53 10.44
CA GLU A 343 0.99 -13.49 9.19
C GLU A 343 0.51 -14.50 8.15
N TYR A 344 0.02 -15.67 8.58
CA TYR A 344 -0.32 -16.76 7.67
C TYR A 344 -1.75 -17.24 7.83
N LEU A 345 -2.13 -17.71 9.02
CA LEU A 345 -3.42 -18.39 9.18
C LEU A 345 -4.61 -17.46 8.90
N TYR A 346 -4.55 -16.21 9.35
CA TYR A 346 -5.59 -15.21 9.11
C TYR A 346 -5.94 -15.08 7.62
N TYR A 347 -4.93 -15.06 6.74
CA TYR A 347 -5.15 -14.99 5.30
C TYR A 347 -5.76 -16.27 4.71
N ILE A 348 -5.48 -17.43 5.30
CA ILE A 348 -6.08 -18.71 4.93
C ILE A 348 -7.58 -18.74 5.27
N LEU A 349 -7.99 -18.02 6.33
CA LEU A 349 -9.39 -17.92 6.74
C LEU A 349 -10.22 -16.98 5.84
N LEU A 350 -9.60 -16.10 5.06
CA LEU A 350 -10.31 -15.10 4.26
C LEU A 350 -11.16 -15.75 3.14
N PRO A 351 -12.38 -15.24 2.88
CA PRO A 351 -13.27 -15.78 1.85
C PRO A 351 -12.90 -15.31 0.44
N ILE A 352 -11.61 -15.22 0.12
CA ILE A 352 -11.11 -14.78 -1.20
C ILE A 352 -11.63 -15.66 -2.34
N PRO A 353 -11.51 -17.01 -2.30
CA PRO A 353 -11.93 -17.82 -3.44
C PRO A 353 -13.45 -17.80 -3.63
N GLU A 354 -14.23 -17.71 -2.54
CA GLU A 354 -15.68 -17.54 -2.59
C GLU A 354 -16.06 -16.22 -3.28
N LYS A 355 -15.37 -15.12 -2.96
CA LYS A 355 -15.56 -13.81 -3.61
C LYS A 355 -15.17 -13.81 -5.09
N ILE A 356 -14.11 -14.53 -5.47
CA ILE A 356 -13.75 -14.73 -6.88
C ILE A 356 -14.87 -15.49 -7.61
N LYS A 357 -15.35 -16.59 -7.03
CA LYS A 357 -16.42 -17.44 -7.61
C LYS A 357 -17.75 -16.69 -7.76
N ASN A 358 -18.07 -15.80 -6.82
CA ASN A 358 -19.28 -14.98 -6.84
C ASN A 358 -19.16 -13.72 -7.73
N GLY A 359 -17.98 -13.47 -8.32
CA GLY A 359 -17.74 -12.32 -9.20
C GLY A 359 -17.59 -10.99 -8.46
N GLU A 360 -17.36 -11.00 -7.15
CA GLU A 360 -17.02 -9.81 -6.37
C GLU A 360 -15.56 -9.37 -6.66
N ILE A 361 -14.69 -10.33 -6.96
CA ILE A 361 -13.32 -10.11 -7.42
C ILE A 361 -13.23 -10.58 -8.87
N THR A 362 -13.30 -9.62 -9.80
CA THR A 362 -13.34 -9.93 -11.25
C THR A 362 -11.97 -9.90 -11.93
N GLU A 363 -10.95 -9.39 -11.24
CA GLU A 363 -9.60 -9.20 -11.80
C GLU A 363 -8.78 -10.51 -11.85
N TYR A 364 -9.18 -11.55 -11.11
CA TYR A 364 -8.42 -12.80 -10.95
C TYR A 364 -9.32 -14.01 -11.08
N GLY A 365 -8.76 -15.13 -11.53
CA GLY A 365 -9.39 -16.45 -11.45
C GLY A 365 -8.90 -17.24 -10.24
N LEU A 366 -9.58 -18.35 -9.95
CA LEU A 366 -9.16 -19.29 -8.89
C LEU A 366 -7.77 -19.88 -9.15
N GLY A 367 -7.37 -20.03 -10.43
CA GLY A 367 -6.02 -20.47 -10.80
C GLY A 367 -4.89 -19.51 -10.40
N THR A 368 -5.21 -18.24 -10.10
CA THR A 368 -4.25 -17.29 -9.49
C THR A 368 -4.14 -17.51 -7.98
N TYR A 369 -5.27 -17.82 -7.33
CA TYR A 369 -5.35 -18.00 -5.89
C TYR A 369 -4.62 -19.26 -5.42
N ASP A 370 -4.82 -20.40 -6.10
CA ASP A 370 -4.25 -21.69 -5.72
C ASP A 370 -2.73 -21.66 -5.42
N PRO A 371 -1.86 -21.16 -6.32
CA PRO A 371 -0.42 -21.13 -6.06
C PRO A 371 -0.02 -20.15 -4.95
N ILE A 372 -0.79 -19.09 -4.71
CA ILE A 372 -0.55 -18.15 -3.61
C ILE A 372 -0.93 -18.82 -2.29
N MET A 373 -2.08 -19.50 -2.23
CA MET A 373 -2.53 -20.27 -1.08
C MET A 373 -1.56 -21.39 -0.71
N ASP A 374 -1.13 -22.19 -1.69
CA ASP A 374 -0.14 -23.25 -1.47
C ASP A 374 1.18 -22.67 -0.90
N GLY A 375 1.59 -21.48 -1.35
CA GLY A 375 2.74 -20.76 -0.80
C GLY A 375 2.56 -20.35 0.67
N TYR A 376 1.36 -19.89 1.06
CA TYR A 376 1.03 -19.54 2.44
C TYR A 376 0.98 -20.76 3.36
N ILE A 377 0.35 -21.85 2.92
CA ILE A 377 0.29 -23.11 3.68
C ILE A 377 1.71 -23.66 3.89
N ALA A 378 2.56 -23.67 2.85
CA ALA A 378 3.94 -24.14 2.98
C ALA A 378 4.78 -23.30 3.97
N LYS A 379 4.56 -21.97 4.02
CA LYS A 379 5.22 -21.07 4.97
C LYS A 379 4.72 -21.30 6.39
N LEU A 380 3.40 -21.42 6.59
CA LEU A 380 2.80 -21.81 7.87
C LEU A 380 3.43 -23.10 8.40
N ASP A 381 3.49 -24.14 7.57
CA ASP A 381 4.10 -25.43 7.90
C ASP A 381 5.55 -25.31 8.36
N MET A 382 6.32 -24.52 7.61
CA MET A 382 7.73 -24.28 7.90
C MET A 382 7.90 -23.57 9.25
N GLU A 383 7.14 -22.51 9.50
CA GLU A 383 7.19 -21.74 10.74
C GLU A 383 6.73 -22.57 11.94
N LEU A 384 5.65 -23.36 11.81
CA LEU A 384 5.20 -24.28 12.86
C LEU A 384 6.26 -25.35 13.18
N ARG A 385 6.96 -25.89 12.18
CA ARG A 385 8.07 -26.83 12.40
C ARG A 385 9.27 -26.16 13.08
N ALA A 386 9.62 -24.95 12.65
CA ALA A 386 10.70 -24.17 13.24
C ALA A 386 10.42 -23.84 14.72
N LEU A 387 9.19 -23.41 15.01
CA LEU A 387 8.70 -23.14 16.36
C LEU A 387 8.77 -24.39 17.24
N LYS A 388 8.20 -25.52 16.79
CA LYS A 388 8.25 -26.81 17.50
C LYS A 388 9.69 -27.21 17.83
N LYS A 389 10.62 -27.04 16.88
CA LYS A 389 12.03 -27.36 17.09
C LYS A 389 12.68 -26.43 18.11
N LYS A 390 12.41 -25.13 18.03
CA LYS A 390 12.96 -24.10 18.92
C LYS A 390 12.51 -24.29 20.37
N TYR A 391 11.25 -24.67 20.56
CA TYR A 391 10.64 -24.84 21.89
C TYR A 391 10.35 -26.31 22.24
N ALA A 392 11.09 -27.26 21.67
CA ALA A 392 10.84 -28.70 21.85
C ALA A 392 10.81 -29.15 23.31
N HIS A 393 11.60 -28.51 24.17
CA HIS A 393 11.67 -28.79 25.61
C HIS A 393 10.40 -28.41 26.38
N MET A 394 9.52 -27.59 25.78
CA MET A 394 8.23 -27.19 26.36
C MET A 394 7.08 -28.09 25.92
N LEU A 395 7.31 -28.98 24.94
CA LEU A 395 6.27 -29.84 24.38
C LEU A 395 6.08 -31.13 25.20
N PRO A 396 4.87 -31.71 25.19
CA PRO A 396 4.67 -33.08 25.64
C PRO A 396 5.58 -34.06 24.88
N THR A 397 6.17 -35.00 25.62
CA THR A 397 6.89 -36.13 25.06
C THR A 397 5.91 -37.12 24.45
N TYR A 398 6.38 -37.94 23.50
CA TYR A 398 5.57 -39.02 22.93
C TYR A 398 5.00 -39.96 24.00
N GLN A 399 5.77 -40.25 25.05
CA GLN A 399 5.32 -41.11 26.14
C GLN A 399 4.17 -40.46 26.93
N GLU A 400 4.27 -39.17 27.27
CA GLU A 400 3.19 -38.45 27.95
C GLU A 400 1.90 -38.40 27.10
N LEU A 401 2.02 -38.14 25.79
CA LEU A 401 0.87 -38.14 24.89
C LEU A 401 0.25 -39.54 24.74
N ARG A 402 1.10 -40.58 24.68
CA ARG A 402 0.65 -41.98 24.59
C ARG A 402 -0.06 -42.42 25.86
N ASP A 403 0.44 -42.04 27.03
CA ASP A 403 -0.16 -42.40 28.31
C ASP A 403 -1.51 -41.71 28.51
N GLU A 404 -1.66 -40.48 28.02
CA GLU A 404 -2.93 -39.76 27.96
C GLU A 404 -3.92 -40.40 26.95
N ALA A 405 -3.44 -40.78 25.76
CA ALA A 405 -4.25 -41.44 24.73
C ALA A 405 -4.60 -42.90 25.08
N GLY A 406 -3.78 -43.58 25.89
CA GLY A 406 -4.02 -44.93 26.40
C GLY A 406 -5.18 -45.05 27.38
N ILE A 407 -5.83 -43.93 27.70
CA ILE A 407 -7.06 -43.83 28.50
C ILE A 407 -8.31 -43.70 27.59
N ILE A 408 -8.14 -43.56 26.27
CA ILE A 408 -9.25 -43.54 25.32
C ILE A 408 -9.77 -44.98 25.16
N GLU A 409 -10.89 -45.28 25.82
CA GLU A 409 -11.71 -46.44 25.45
C GLU A 409 -12.22 -46.22 24.03
N LEU A 410 -11.55 -46.83 23.05
CA LEU A 410 -12.12 -46.94 21.71
C LEU A 410 -13.43 -47.72 21.86
N ASP A 411 -14.54 -47.13 21.43
CA ASP A 411 -15.78 -47.87 21.33
C ASP A 411 -15.64 -49.00 20.29
N ASP A 412 -16.53 -49.98 20.37
CA ASP A 412 -16.42 -51.17 19.52
C ASP A 412 -16.71 -50.86 18.04
N GLU A 413 -17.34 -49.72 17.74
CA GLU A 413 -17.65 -49.27 16.38
C GLU A 413 -16.39 -48.75 15.70
N LEU A 414 -15.62 -47.88 16.37
CA LEU A 414 -14.34 -47.37 15.89
C LEU A 414 -13.29 -48.49 15.71
N LYS A 415 -13.30 -49.48 16.62
CA LYS A 415 -12.42 -50.66 16.49
C LYS A 415 -12.72 -51.47 15.23
N GLU A 416 -13.99 -51.63 14.89
CA GLU A 416 -14.40 -52.38 13.69
C GLU A 416 -14.11 -51.59 12.40
N GLU A 417 -14.18 -50.26 12.41
CA GLU A 417 -13.75 -49.46 11.26
C GLU A 417 -12.23 -49.52 11.04
N ILE A 418 -11.43 -49.38 12.09
CA ILE A 418 -9.95 -49.50 11.98
C ILE A 418 -9.54 -50.88 11.43
N LYS A 419 -10.23 -51.95 11.83
CA LYS A 419 -10.01 -53.32 11.30
C LYS A 419 -10.36 -53.49 9.83
N LYS A 420 -11.21 -52.64 9.24
CA LYS A 420 -11.52 -52.70 7.80
C LYS A 420 -10.44 -52.02 6.95
N ILE A 421 -9.66 -51.12 7.55
CA ILE A 421 -8.62 -50.32 6.90
C ILE A 421 -7.25 -51.03 6.97
N LEU A 422 -7.00 -51.78 8.05
CA LEU A 422 -5.85 -52.69 8.20
C LEU A 422 -6.09 -54.04 7.53
#